data_AF-A0AAD0WC45-F1
#
_entry.id   AF-A0AAD0WC45-F1
#
_cell.length_a   1.000
_cell.length_b   1.000
_cell.length_c   1.000
_cell.angle_alpha   90.00
_cell.angle_beta   90.00
_cell.angle_gamma   90.00
#
_symmetry.space_group_name_H-M   'P 1'
#
loop_
_entity.id
_entity.type
_entity.pdbx_description
1 polymer ?
#
loop_
_entity_poly.entity_id
_entity_poly.type
_entity_poly.pdbx_seq_one_letter_code
_entity_poly.pdbx_strand_id
1 'polypeptide(L)'
;MTTCYSIKSANLQDLLLVDSQIPEFDGRNTLSKLHAKLAGREHLVLVAYIDNEPVAYKLGYGLDNNTFYSWLGAVLPKCRGMGIAQALLAAQEMWVKEHNYDAINVKSMNRFPAMLSLLIKNGYTIAGYEDRGNPHKSKIIFSKELASN
;
A
#
# COMPACT_ATOMS: atom_id res chain seq x y z
N MET A 1 2.31 15.19 23.06
CA MET A 1 2.85 13.83 23.19
C MET A 1 2.93 13.25 21.80
N THR A 2 4.13 12.95 21.28
CA THR A 2 4.28 12.30 19.98
C THR A 2 3.91 10.83 20.18
N THR A 3 2.78 10.39 19.64
CA THR A 3 2.44 8.96 19.66
C THR A 3 3.50 8.21 18.85
N CYS A 4 4.23 7.33 19.52
CA CYS A 4 5.23 6.49 18.88
C CYS A 4 4.52 5.29 18.23
N TYR A 5 4.90 4.95 17.01
CA TYR A 5 4.44 3.73 16.31
C TYR A 5 5.64 2.92 15.85
N SER A 6 5.46 1.61 15.73
CA SER A 6 6.45 0.71 15.14
C SER A 6 5.92 0.12 13.83
N ILE A 7 6.80 -0.18 12.88
CA ILE A 7 6.47 -0.86 11.62
C ILE A 7 7.27 -2.14 11.57
N LYS A 8 6.60 -3.25 11.23
CA LYS A 8 7.24 -4.56 11.06
C LYS A 8 6.51 -5.40 10.02
N SER A 9 7.19 -6.43 9.51
CA SER A 9 6.56 -7.48 8.73
C SER A 9 5.52 -8.22 9.59
N ALA A 10 4.38 -8.56 8.99
CA ALA A 10 3.26 -9.16 9.69
C ALA A 10 2.52 -10.19 8.83
N ASN A 11 1.56 -10.88 9.43
CA ASN A 11 0.67 -11.81 8.73
C ASN A 11 -0.52 -11.06 8.09
N LEU A 12 -1.30 -11.78 7.27
CA LEU A 12 -2.46 -11.20 6.57
C LEU A 12 -3.66 -10.97 7.50
N GLN A 13 -3.73 -11.65 8.65
CA GLN A 13 -4.80 -11.46 9.63
C GLN A 13 -4.70 -10.07 10.29
N ASP A 14 -3.50 -9.63 10.66
CA ASP A 14 -3.28 -8.29 11.25
C ASP A 14 -3.66 -7.18 10.27
N LEU A 15 -3.33 -7.36 8.99
CA LEU A 15 -3.75 -6.47 7.92
C LEU A 15 -5.29 -6.41 7.81
N LEU A 16 -5.96 -7.57 7.82
CA LEU A 16 -7.41 -7.64 7.68
C LEU A 16 -8.15 -7.03 8.88
N LEU A 17 -7.56 -7.11 10.08
CA LEU A 17 -8.08 -6.44 11.27
C LEU A 17 -8.17 -4.92 11.04
N VAL A 18 -7.14 -4.32 10.43
CA VAL A 18 -7.16 -2.91 10.06
C VAL A 18 -8.11 -2.65 8.89
N ASP A 19 -8.06 -3.47 7.83
CA ASP A 19 -8.85 -3.30 6.61
C ASP A 19 -10.35 -3.22 6.88
N SER A 20 -10.84 -4.09 7.77
CA SER A 20 -12.26 -4.13 8.18
C SER A 20 -12.76 -2.87 8.88
N GLN A 21 -11.84 -2.03 9.39
CA GLN A 21 -12.15 -0.80 10.10
C GLN A 21 -12.02 0.46 9.23
N ILE A 22 -11.75 0.30 7.92
CA ILE A 22 -11.62 1.42 6.99
C ILE A 22 -12.99 1.74 6.37
N PRO A 23 -13.61 2.88 6.71
CA PRO A 23 -14.97 3.19 6.27
C PRO A 23 -15.08 3.42 4.76
N GLU A 24 -13.98 3.79 4.10
CA GLU A 24 -13.96 4.00 2.65
C GLU A 24 -13.85 2.70 1.84
N PHE A 25 -13.62 1.56 2.51
CA PHE A 25 -13.51 0.25 1.88
C PHE A 25 -14.84 -0.50 1.95
N ASP A 26 -15.08 -1.32 0.94
CA ASP A 26 -16.34 -2.07 0.77
C ASP A 26 -16.29 -3.48 1.37
N GLY A 27 -15.30 -3.77 2.22
CA GLY A 27 -15.15 -5.06 2.90
C GLY A 27 -14.89 -6.26 1.97
N ARG A 28 -14.52 -6.04 0.70
CA ARG A 28 -14.33 -7.11 -0.29
C ARG A 28 -12.99 -7.84 -0.20
N ASN A 29 -12.17 -7.57 0.80
CA ASN A 29 -10.89 -8.24 1.00
C ASN A 29 -11.09 -9.36 2.02
N THR A 30 -10.79 -10.58 1.61
CA THR A 30 -10.91 -11.78 2.45
C THR A 30 -9.58 -12.52 2.42
N LEU A 31 -9.27 -13.26 3.49
CA LEU A 31 -8.02 -14.01 3.57
C LEU A 31 -7.81 -14.91 2.35
N SER A 32 -8.86 -15.59 1.88
CA SER A 32 -8.84 -16.41 0.66
C SER A 32 -8.47 -15.59 -0.59
N LYS A 33 -9.06 -14.40 -0.78
CA LYS A 33 -8.73 -13.52 -1.91
C LYS A 33 -7.28 -13.05 -1.85
N LEU A 34 -6.78 -12.69 -0.66
CA LEU A 34 -5.38 -12.30 -0.50
C LEU A 34 -4.46 -13.48 -0.81
N HIS A 35 -4.71 -14.67 -0.25
CA HIS A 35 -3.93 -15.88 -0.54
C HIS A 35 -3.91 -16.18 -2.04
N ALA A 36 -5.06 -16.20 -2.70
CA ALA A 36 -5.16 -16.46 -4.13
C ALA A 36 -4.38 -15.43 -4.96
N LYS A 37 -4.34 -14.16 -4.53
CA LYS A 37 -3.61 -13.12 -5.24
C LYS A 37 -2.09 -13.22 -5.05
N LEU A 38 -1.65 -13.69 -3.88
CA LEU A 38 -0.23 -13.79 -3.49
C LEU A 38 0.38 -15.16 -3.82
N ALA A 39 -0.43 -16.17 -4.15
CA ALA A 39 0.02 -17.52 -4.44
C ALA A 39 1.10 -17.54 -5.53
N GLY A 40 2.25 -18.15 -5.20
CA GLY A 40 3.39 -18.28 -6.11
C GLY A 40 4.12 -16.96 -6.39
N ARG A 41 3.87 -15.90 -5.63
CA ARG A 41 4.51 -14.59 -5.81
C ARG A 41 5.25 -14.19 -4.55
N GLU A 42 6.43 -13.62 -4.73
CA GLU A 42 7.10 -12.91 -3.67
C GLU A 42 6.25 -11.70 -3.24
N HIS A 43 6.11 -11.50 -1.93
CA HIS A 43 5.22 -10.50 -1.39
C HIS A 43 5.72 -9.95 -0.06
N LEU A 44 5.28 -8.73 0.24
CA LEU A 44 5.59 -8.03 1.47
C LEU A 44 4.30 -7.55 2.13
N VAL A 45 4.16 -7.88 3.42
CA VAL A 45 3.10 -7.36 4.29
C VAL A 45 3.77 -6.59 5.42
N LEU A 46 3.54 -5.28 5.46
CA LEU A 46 3.96 -4.39 6.55
C LEU A 46 2.73 -3.92 7.33
N VAL A 47 2.85 -3.92 8.65
CA VAL A 47 1.82 -3.38 9.56
C VAL A 47 2.47 -2.42 10.54
N ALA A 48 1.79 -1.30 10.78
CA ALA A 48 2.16 -0.34 11.82
C ALA A 48 1.33 -0.58 13.08
N TYR A 49 1.98 -0.50 14.24
CA TYR A 49 1.37 -0.75 15.55
C TYR A 49 1.52 0.45 16.49
N ILE A 50 0.48 0.74 17.25
CA ILE A 50 0.49 1.67 18.40
C ILE A 50 -0.01 0.87 19.59
N ASP A 51 0.75 0.84 20.69
CA ASP A 51 0.41 0.07 21.91
C ASP A 51 0.06 -1.40 21.62
N ASN A 52 0.80 -2.03 20.69
CA ASN A 52 0.60 -3.39 20.15
C ASN A 52 -0.69 -3.61 19.32
N GLU A 53 -1.50 -2.58 19.09
CA GLU A 53 -2.66 -2.65 18.22
C GLU A 53 -2.30 -2.26 16.77
N PRO A 54 -2.69 -3.05 15.76
CA PRO A 54 -2.42 -2.70 14.38
C PRO A 54 -3.32 -1.52 13.94
N VAL A 55 -2.71 -0.50 13.35
CA VAL A 55 -3.39 0.76 12.99
C VAL A 55 -3.26 1.17 11.53
N ALA A 56 -2.35 0.53 10.80
CA ALA A 56 -2.14 0.76 9.39
C ALA A 56 -1.42 -0.42 8.77
N TYR A 57 -1.51 -0.55 7.46
CA TYR A 57 -0.80 -1.60 6.75
C TYR A 57 -0.41 -1.17 5.34
N LYS A 58 0.53 -1.91 4.76
CA LYS A 58 0.87 -1.85 3.35
C LYS A 58 1.24 -3.25 2.85
N LEU A 59 0.60 -3.66 1.76
CA LEU A 59 0.76 -4.98 1.14
C LEU A 59 1.11 -4.80 -0.34
N GLY A 60 2.08 -5.56 -0.81
CA GLY A 60 2.38 -5.67 -2.23
C GLY A 60 2.96 -7.02 -2.61
N TYR A 61 3.16 -7.23 -3.91
CA TYR A 61 3.71 -8.46 -4.47
C TYR A 61 4.44 -8.20 -5.80
N GLY A 62 5.36 -9.08 -6.17
CA GLY A 62 6.01 -9.09 -7.47
C GLY A 62 5.00 -9.26 -8.60
N LEU A 63 4.95 -8.27 -9.50
CA LEU A 63 4.07 -8.28 -10.67
C LEU A 63 4.69 -9.07 -11.82
N ASP A 64 5.98 -8.87 -12.00
CA ASP A 64 6.88 -9.51 -12.95
C ASP A 64 8.31 -9.49 -12.35
N ASN A 65 9.32 -9.87 -13.15
CA ASN A 65 10.69 -10.02 -12.67
C ASN A 65 11.33 -8.71 -12.17
N ASN A 66 10.83 -7.55 -12.61
CA ASN A 66 11.49 -6.26 -12.35
C ASN A 66 10.55 -5.26 -11.66
N THR A 67 9.25 -5.54 -11.63
CA THR A 67 8.23 -4.63 -11.10
C THR A 67 7.55 -5.19 -9.87
N PHE A 68 7.58 -4.43 -8.78
CA PHE A 68 6.77 -4.71 -7.61
C PHE A 68 5.46 -3.92 -7.65
N TYR A 69 4.34 -4.56 -7.30
CA TYR A 69 3.05 -3.88 -7.21
C TYR A 69 2.64 -3.65 -5.75
N SER A 70 2.64 -2.38 -5.33
CA SER A 70 2.07 -1.93 -4.05
C SER A 70 0.54 -1.94 -4.15
N TRP A 71 -0.05 -3.06 -3.72
CA TRP A 71 -1.45 -3.40 -3.99
C TRP A 71 -2.44 -2.74 -3.03
N LEU A 72 -2.30 -2.97 -1.73
CA LEU A 72 -3.25 -2.51 -0.71
C LEU A 72 -2.50 -1.71 0.35
N GLY A 73 -3.18 -0.73 0.93
CA GLY A 73 -2.66 0.01 2.06
C GLY A 73 -3.69 0.96 2.63
N ALA A 74 -3.71 1.08 3.95
CA ALA A 74 -4.63 1.95 4.66
C ALA A 74 -4.06 2.38 6.01
N VAL A 75 -4.61 3.46 6.55
CA VAL A 75 -4.39 3.93 7.92
C VAL A 75 -5.76 4.18 8.53
N LEU A 76 -5.98 3.65 9.74
CA LEU A 76 -7.21 3.90 10.50
C LEU A 76 -7.48 5.41 10.58
N PRO A 77 -8.74 5.87 10.44
CA PRO A 77 -9.08 7.29 10.45
C PRO A 77 -8.48 8.07 11.62
N LYS A 78 -8.54 7.53 12.83
CA LYS A 78 -7.99 8.14 14.06
C LYS A 78 -6.47 8.28 14.07
N CYS A 79 -5.76 7.55 13.20
CA CYS A 79 -4.29 7.54 13.12
C CYS A 79 -3.76 8.28 11.88
N ARG A 80 -4.63 8.92 11.09
CA ARG A 80 -4.21 9.70 9.91
C ARG A 80 -3.52 10.99 10.33
N GLY A 81 -2.67 11.53 9.47
CA GLY A 81 -1.91 12.76 9.76
C GLY A 81 -0.67 12.55 10.65
N MET A 82 -0.42 11.33 11.12
CA MET A 82 0.72 11.00 12.00
C MET A 82 1.99 10.55 11.26
N GLY A 83 2.03 10.68 9.93
CA GLY A 83 3.16 10.23 9.11
C GLY A 83 3.25 8.72 8.85
N ILE A 84 2.36 7.89 9.42
CA ILE A 84 2.40 6.42 9.30
C ILE A 84 2.38 5.94 7.83
N ALA A 85 1.53 6.53 6.98
CA ALA A 85 1.47 6.17 5.56
C ALA A 85 2.79 6.46 4.81
N GLN A 86 3.47 7.54 5.18
CA GLN A 86 4.77 7.92 4.62
C GLN A 86 5.85 6.92 5.05
N ALA A 87 5.86 6.56 6.33
CA ALA A 87 6.81 5.59 6.87
C ALA A 87 6.60 4.18 6.27
N LEU A 88 5.36 3.73 6.12
CA LEU A 88 5.01 2.47 5.45
C LEU A 88 5.42 2.47 3.97
N LEU A 89 5.20 3.58 3.26
CA LEU A 89 5.64 3.71 1.86
C LEU A 89 7.16 3.62 1.76
N ALA A 90 7.90 4.37 2.58
CA ALA A 90 9.37 4.36 2.58
C ALA A 90 9.93 2.96 2.91
N ALA A 91 9.37 2.28 3.91
CA ALA A 91 9.78 0.92 4.26
C ALA A 91 9.52 -0.07 3.10
N GLN A 92 8.40 0.05 2.40
CA GLN A 92 8.13 -0.79 1.23
C GLN A 92 9.08 -0.46 0.07
N GLU A 93 9.33 0.80 -0.24
CA GLU A 93 10.28 1.18 -1.30
C GLU A 93 11.69 0.65 -1.01
N MET A 94 12.13 0.72 0.25
CA MET A 94 13.43 0.16 0.68
C MET A 94 13.49 -1.35 0.46
N TRP A 95 12.48 -2.08 0.93
CA TRP A 95 12.38 -3.52 0.73
C TRP A 95 12.38 -3.89 -0.76
N VAL A 96 11.65 -3.14 -1.59
CA VAL A 96 11.56 -3.39 -3.05
C VAL A 96 12.93 -3.25 -3.71
N LYS A 97 13.73 -2.24 -3.34
CA LYS A 97 15.11 -2.08 -3.82
C LYS A 97 16.01 -3.25 -3.39
N GLU A 98 15.88 -3.70 -2.15
CA GLU A 98 16.68 -4.81 -1.61
C GLU A 98 16.37 -6.16 -2.28
N HIS A 99 15.18 -6.29 -2.91
CA HIS A 99 14.73 -7.52 -3.55
C HIS A 99 14.84 -7.48 -5.08
N ASN A 100 15.73 -6.62 -5.61
CA ASN A 100 16.10 -6.53 -7.03
C ASN A 100 14.95 -6.14 -7.99
N TYR A 101 13.94 -5.42 -7.49
CA TYR A 101 12.96 -4.77 -8.35
C TYR A 101 13.44 -3.38 -8.75
N ASP A 102 13.33 -3.06 -10.03
CA ASP A 102 13.71 -1.76 -10.59
C ASP A 102 12.59 -0.72 -10.44
N ALA A 103 11.34 -1.16 -10.34
CA ALA A 103 10.18 -0.27 -10.31
C ALA A 103 9.12 -0.70 -9.30
N ILE A 104 8.38 0.29 -8.79
CA ILE A 104 7.19 0.08 -7.97
C ILE A 104 5.96 0.74 -8.58
N ASN A 105 4.93 -0.08 -8.82
CA ASN A 105 3.65 0.35 -9.37
C ASN A 105 2.57 0.41 -8.29
N VAL A 106 1.69 1.39 -8.40
CA VAL A 106 0.51 1.57 -7.54
C VAL A 106 -0.69 1.91 -8.40
N LYS A 107 -1.87 1.40 -8.04
CA LYS A 107 -3.13 1.92 -8.60
C LYS A 107 -3.95 2.56 -7.49
N SER A 108 -4.49 3.74 -7.77
CA SER A 108 -5.41 4.45 -6.89
C SER A 108 -6.64 4.94 -7.69
N MET A 109 -7.52 5.71 -7.08
CA MET A 109 -8.73 6.27 -7.69
C MET A 109 -8.94 7.70 -7.19
N ASN A 110 -9.68 8.52 -7.95
CA ASN A 110 -10.00 9.91 -7.57
C ASN A 110 -10.68 10.06 -6.20
N ARG A 111 -11.39 9.03 -5.75
CA ARG A 111 -12.02 9.01 -4.42
C ARG A 111 -11.04 8.90 -3.24
N PHE A 112 -9.74 8.71 -3.50
CA PHE A 112 -8.69 8.59 -2.47
C PHE A 112 -7.63 9.70 -2.60
N PRO A 113 -8.00 10.98 -2.43
CA PRO A 113 -7.10 12.11 -2.69
C PRO A 113 -5.83 12.08 -1.82
N ALA A 114 -5.93 11.63 -0.57
CA ALA A 114 -4.75 11.50 0.31
C ALA A 114 -3.71 10.52 -0.24
N MET A 115 -4.15 9.42 -0.88
CA MET A 115 -3.24 8.48 -1.53
C MET A 115 -2.62 9.10 -2.79
N LEU A 116 -3.40 9.82 -3.60
CA LEU A 116 -2.86 10.51 -4.78
C LEU A 116 -1.77 11.52 -4.38
N SER A 117 -2.05 12.35 -3.37
CA SER A 117 -1.10 13.32 -2.83
C SER A 117 0.16 12.64 -2.27
N LEU A 118 0.00 11.52 -1.55
CA LEU A 118 1.13 10.76 -1.03
C LEU A 118 2.05 10.27 -2.16
N LEU A 119 1.47 9.68 -3.21
CA LEU A 119 2.24 9.15 -4.34
C LEU A 119 2.97 10.26 -5.11
N ILE A 120 2.26 11.32 -5.46
CA ILE A 120 2.84 12.48 -6.18
C ILE A 120 3.99 13.10 -5.37
N LYS A 121 3.78 13.31 -4.06
CA LYS A 121 4.82 13.86 -3.16
C LYS A 121 6.07 12.99 -3.11
N ASN A 122 5.93 11.67 -3.30
CA ASN A 122 7.03 10.72 -3.23
C ASN A 122 7.64 10.38 -4.59
N GLY A 123 7.37 11.18 -5.62
CA GLY A 123 8.01 11.05 -6.93
C GLY A 123 7.43 9.96 -7.82
N TYR A 124 6.22 9.47 -7.52
CA TYR A 124 5.49 8.62 -8.45
C TYR A 124 4.95 9.46 -9.61
N THR A 125 5.17 8.99 -10.83
CA THR A 125 4.61 9.56 -12.05
C THR A 125 3.25 8.93 -12.35
N ILE A 126 2.33 9.69 -12.94
CA ILE A 126 1.08 9.14 -13.47
C ILE A 126 1.40 8.46 -14.80
N ALA A 127 1.32 7.13 -14.83
CA ALA A 127 1.68 6.30 -15.96
C ALA A 127 0.46 5.89 -16.82
N GLY A 128 -0.76 6.13 -16.34
CA GLY A 128 -1.96 5.83 -17.12
C GLY A 128 -3.28 5.96 -16.36
N TYR A 129 -4.37 5.70 -17.08
CA TYR A 129 -5.74 5.77 -16.59
C TYR A 129 -6.57 4.62 -17.15
N GLU A 130 -7.22 3.86 -16.27
CA GLU A 130 -8.13 2.76 -16.62
C GLU A 130 -9.57 3.25 -16.43
N ASP A 131 -10.20 3.69 -17.52
CA ASP A 131 -11.58 4.14 -17.52
C ASP A 131 -12.55 2.99 -17.21
N ARG A 132 -13.43 3.23 -16.23
CA ARG A 132 -14.48 2.30 -15.79
C ARG A 132 -15.88 2.91 -15.92
N GLY A 133 -16.03 3.92 -16.77
CA GLY A 133 -17.29 4.64 -17.00
C GLY A 133 -17.69 5.58 -15.86
N ASN A 134 -16.83 5.73 -14.85
CA ASN A 134 -17.05 6.65 -13.73
C ASN A 134 -15.70 7.12 -13.17
N PRO A 135 -15.38 8.43 -13.17
CA PRO A 135 -14.09 8.94 -12.71
C PRO A 135 -13.72 8.59 -11.27
N HIS A 136 -14.69 8.35 -10.37
CA HIS A 136 -14.43 7.95 -8.98
C HIS A 136 -14.14 6.46 -8.82
N LYS A 137 -14.50 5.63 -9.81
CA LYS A 137 -14.23 4.18 -9.83
C LYS A 137 -13.09 3.80 -10.78
N SER A 138 -12.77 4.67 -11.73
CA SER A 138 -11.67 4.52 -12.68
C SER A 138 -10.33 4.62 -11.97
N LYS A 139 -9.35 3.85 -12.45
CA LYS A 139 -8.05 3.74 -11.77
C LYS A 139 -7.04 4.69 -12.39
N ILE A 140 -6.28 5.35 -11.53
CA ILE A 140 -5.08 6.08 -11.91
C ILE A 140 -3.90 5.17 -11.61
N ILE A 141 -3.05 4.97 -12.61
CA ILE A 141 -1.87 4.11 -12.53
C ILE A 141 -0.67 5.01 -12.25
N PHE A 142 0.09 4.65 -11.22
CA PHE A 142 1.31 5.33 -10.82
C PHE A 142 2.49 4.37 -10.94
N SER A 143 3.63 4.89 -11.37
CA SER A 143 4.91 4.19 -11.41
C SER A 143 5.99 5.04 -10.76
N LYS A 144 6.98 4.39 -10.17
CA LYS A 144 8.22 5.02 -9.73
C LYS A 144 9.38 4.06 -10.00
N GLU A 145 10.34 4.53 -10.78
CA GLU A 145 11.63 3.87 -10.93
C GLU A 145 12.42 4.03 -9.63
N LEU A 146 12.99 2.93 -9.15
CA LEU A 146 13.75 2.81 -7.93
C LEU A 146 15.22 2.54 -8.26
N ALA A 147 15.79 3.34 -9.17
CA ALA A 147 17.16 3.16 -9.64
C ALA A 147 18.13 2.86 -8.49
N SER A 148 18.96 1.83 -8.70
CA SER A 148 20.17 1.57 -7.94
C SER A 148 21.15 2.70 -8.27
N ASN A 149 21.38 3.60 -7.31
CA ASN A 149 22.53 4.51 -7.40
C ASN A 149 23.83 3.72 -7.32
#